data_AF-A0A963WES6-F1
#
_entry.id   AF-A0A963WES6-F1
#
_cell.length_a   1.000
_cell.length_b   1.000
_cell.length_c   1.000
_cell.angle_alpha   90.00
_cell.angle_beta   90.00
_cell.angle_gamma   90.00
#
_symmetry.space_group_name_H-M   'P 1'
#
loop_
_entity.id
_entity.type
_entity.pdbx_description
1 polymer ?
#
loop_
_entity_poly.entity_id
_entity_poly.type
_entity_poly.pdbx_seq_one_letter_code
_entity_poly.pdbx_strand_id
1 'polypeptide(L)'
;RGQPLTALAGIARPAAFFTMLQSAGLTLAETQALPDHYDFRSWLRPSGKGQKLICTEKDAVKLWPLAPNALAVPLVLDVPPAFFAALDEALAARGHSPRTPAPGAPQAVGP
;
A
#
# COMPACT_ATOMS: atom_id res chain seq x y z
N ARG A 1 0.10 7.79 -18.44
CA ARG A 1 -1.30 7.92 -18.91
C ARG A 1 -1.31 7.65 -20.42
N GLY A 2 -2.38 7.08 -20.97
CA GLY A 2 -2.48 6.76 -22.42
C GLY A 2 -2.02 5.35 -22.83
N GLN A 3 -1.52 4.52 -21.91
CA GLN A 3 -1.26 3.10 -22.14
C GLN A 3 -2.13 2.27 -21.18
N PRO A 4 -2.79 1.20 -21.67
CA PRO A 4 -3.51 0.27 -20.82
C PRO A 4 -2.56 -0.48 -19.88
N LEU A 5 -2.98 -0.65 -18.63
CA LEU A 5 -2.22 -1.33 -17.57
C LEU A 5 -2.94 -2.59 -17.10
N THR A 6 -2.17 -3.53 -16.57
CA THR A 6 -2.71 -4.67 -15.80
C THR A 6 -2.48 -4.38 -14.32
N ALA A 7 -3.56 -4.22 -13.55
CA ALA A 7 -3.49 -3.95 -12.13
C ALA A 7 -3.56 -5.22 -11.29
N LEU A 8 -2.71 -5.33 -10.28
CA LEU A 8 -2.61 -6.47 -9.37
C LEU A 8 -2.74 -5.97 -7.92
N ALA A 9 -3.45 -6.67 -7.05
CA ALA A 9 -3.52 -6.31 -5.63
C ALA A 9 -3.78 -7.51 -4.72
N GLY A 10 -2.86 -7.76 -3.78
CA GLY A 10 -2.90 -8.79 -2.73
C GLY A 10 -3.18 -8.20 -1.34
N ILE A 11 -4.24 -7.40 -1.25
CA ILE A 11 -4.72 -6.73 -0.04
C ILE A 11 -6.18 -7.08 0.25
N ALA A 12 -6.66 -6.83 1.47
CA ALA A 12 -8.04 -7.14 1.87
C ALA A 12 -9.15 -6.51 1.00
N ARG A 13 -8.89 -5.37 0.35
CA ARG A 13 -9.86 -4.67 -0.53
C ARG A 13 -9.26 -4.26 -1.89
N PRO A 14 -9.02 -5.22 -2.81
CA PRO A 14 -8.40 -4.92 -4.11
C PRO A 14 -9.23 -3.96 -4.97
N ALA A 15 -10.56 -4.05 -4.90
CA ALA A 15 -11.47 -3.22 -5.70
C ALA A 15 -11.33 -1.71 -5.41
N ALA A 16 -11.06 -1.33 -4.16
CA ALA A 16 -10.84 0.07 -3.78
C ALA A 16 -9.57 0.63 -4.44
N PHE A 17 -8.50 -0.18 -4.50
CA PHE A 17 -7.28 0.17 -5.20
C PHE A 17 -7.52 0.34 -6.71
N PHE A 18 -8.21 -0.58 -7.38
CA PHE A 18 -8.50 -0.45 -8.82
C PHE A 18 -9.36 0.77 -9.14
N THR A 19 -10.37 1.04 -8.31
CA THR A 19 -11.21 2.24 -8.43
C THR A 19 -10.37 3.50 -8.30
N MET A 20 -9.48 3.57 -7.32
CA MET A 20 -8.55 4.70 -7.14
C MET A 20 -7.68 4.92 -8.38
N LEU A 21 -7.13 3.86 -8.99
CA LEU A 21 -6.32 3.98 -10.21
C LEU A 21 -7.14 4.56 -11.38
N GLN A 22 -8.36 4.07 -11.57
CA GLN A 22 -9.27 4.55 -12.62
C GLN A 22 -9.64 6.02 -12.40
N SER A 23 -9.99 6.39 -11.16
CA SER A 23 -10.27 7.79 -10.77
C SER A 23 -9.07 8.72 -10.98
N ALA A 24 -7.85 8.21 -10.90
CA ALA A 24 -6.62 8.96 -11.24
C ALA A 24 -6.37 9.11 -12.75
N GLY A 25 -7.29 8.61 -13.59
CA GLY A 25 -7.23 8.67 -15.05
C GLY A 25 -6.38 7.58 -15.70
N LEU A 26 -6.16 6.45 -15.00
CA LEU A 26 -5.46 5.30 -15.57
C LEU A 26 -6.45 4.34 -16.23
N THR A 27 -6.08 3.84 -17.41
CA THR A 27 -6.83 2.81 -18.11
C THR A 27 -6.33 1.45 -17.67
N LEU A 28 -7.20 0.65 -17.03
CA LEU A 28 -6.90 -0.73 -16.65
C LEU A 28 -7.50 -1.66 -17.70
N ALA A 29 -6.65 -2.38 -18.44
CA ALA A 29 -7.11 -3.41 -19.37
C ALA A 29 -7.47 -4.71 -18.66
N GLU A 30 -6.83 -4.97 -17.52
CA GLU A 30 -7.07 -6.15 -16.70
C GLU A 30 -6.84 -5.81 -15.23
N THR A 31 -7.61 -6.46 -14.35
CA THR A 31 -7.47 -6.36 -12.90
C THR A 31 -7.41 -7.75 -12.30
N GLN A 32 -6.36 -8.05 -11.54
CA GLN A 32 -6.18 -9.32 -10.84
C GLN A 32 -6.24 -9.08 -9.33
N ALA A 33 -7.36 -9.47 -8.72
CA ALA A 33 -7.48 -9.54 -7.28
C ALA A 33 -6.78 -10.82 -6.78
N LEU A 34 -5.85 -10.66 -5.84
CA LEU A 34 -5.10 -11.75 -5.22
C LEU A 34 -5.47 -11.87 -3.73
N PRO A 35 -5.33 -13.05 -3.11
CA PRO A 35 -5.51 -13.20 -1.68
C PRO A 35 -4.66 -12.23 -0.88
N ASP A 36 -5.12 -11.83 0.31
CA ASP A 36 -4.30 -11.02 1.19
C ASP A 36 -3.00 -11.75 1.52
N HIS A 37 -1.89 -11.01 1.55
CA HIS A 37 -0.55 -11.54 1.78
C HIS A 37 -0.04 -12.56 0.72
N TYR A 38 -0.64 -12.62 -0.46
CA TYR A 38 -0.20 -13.51 -1.54
C TYR A 38 1.32 -13.42 -1.80
N ASP A 39 1.96 -14.56 -2.04
CA ASP A 39 3.42 -14.71 -2.07
C ASP A 39 4.04 -14.77 -3.48
N PHE A 40 3.20 -14.73 -4.51
CA PHE A 40 3.58 -14.77 -5.92
C PHE A 40 4.36 -16.03 -6.38
N ARG A 41 4.48 -17.08 -5.57
CA ARG A 41 5.22 -18.31 -5.95
C ARG A 41 4.54 -19.08 -7.08
N SER A 42 3.21 -19.09 -7.09
CA SER A 42 2.40 -19.71 -8.13
C SER A 42 1.86 -18.71 -9.15
N TRP A 43 2.32 -17.46 -9.09
CA TRP A 43 1.81 -16.41 -9.96
C TRP A 43 2.34 -16.59 -11.38
N LEU A 44 1.41 -16.70 -12.32
CA LEU A 44 1.70 -16.66 -13.74
C LEU A 44 1.48 -15.25 -14.23
N ARG A 45 2.51 -14.67 -14.85
CA ARG A 45 2.39 -13.37 -15.49
C ARG A 45 1.29 -13.44 -16.56
N PRO A 46 0.28 -12.56 -16.50
CA PRO A 46 -0.75 -12.51 -17.53
C PRO A 46 -0.09 -12.35 -18.90
N SER A 47 -0.39 -13.27 -19.82
CA SER A 47 0.25 -13.37 -21.14
C SER A 47 -0.19 -12.25 -22.10
N GLY A 48 -1.01 -11.31 -21.63
CA GLY A 48 -1.67 -10.28 -22.42
C GLY A 48 -0.76 -9.12 -22.80
N LYS A 49 -0.49 -8.98 -24.11
CA LYS A 49 -0.35 -7.70 -24.83
C LYS A 49 0.79 -6.74 -24.42
N GLY A 50 1.78 -7.17 -23.65
CA GLY A 50 2.93 -6.33 -23.28
C GLY A 50 2.56 -5.14 -22.39
N GLN A 51 1.42 -5.20 -21.71
CA GLN A 51 0.94 -4.16 -20.81
C GLN A 51 1.84 -4.08 -19.57
N LYS A 52 2.06 -2.86 -19.08
CA LYS A 52 2.80 -2.67 -17.83
C LYS A 52 1.94 -3.10 -16.65
N LEU A 53 2.59 -3.77 -15.70
CA LEU A 53 1.97 -4.14 -14.44
C LEU A 53 1.96 -2.94 -13.50
N ILE A 54 0.89 -2.77 -12.75
CA ILE A 54 0.78 -1.81 -11.66
C ILE A 54 0.20 -2.50 -10.42
N CYS A 55 0.80 -2.28 -9.26
CA CYS A 55 0.40 -2.93 -8.01
C CYS A 55 0.55 -2.00 -6.81
N THR A 56 0.13 -2.47 -5.64
CA THR A 56 0.38 -1.77 -4.38
C THR A 56 1.87 -1.85 -4.02
N GLU A 57 2.38 -0.87 -3.27
CA GLU A 57 3.76 -0.92 -2.76
C GLU A 57 4.05 -2.18 -1.92
N LYS A 58 3.07 -2.65 -1.15
CA LYS A 58 3.16 -3.90 -0.37
C LYS A 58 3.43 -5.10 -1.28
N ASP A 59 2.72 -5.21 -2.40
CA ASP A 59 2.84 -6.34 -3.31
C ASP A 59 4.13 -6.27 -4.14
N ALA A 60 4.58 -5.05 -4.46
CA ALA A 60 5.77 -4.81 -5.27
C ALA A 60 7.03 -5.49 -4.71
N VAL A 61 7.21 -5.49 -3.39
CA VAL A 61 8.34 -6.14 -2.71
C VAL A 61 8.46 -7.62 -3.08
N LYS A 62 7.32 -8.31 -3.25
CA LYS A 62 7.27 -9.73 -3.61
C LYS A 62 7.26 -9.96 -5.12
N LEU A 63 6.73 -9.00 -5.88
CA LEU A 63 6.55 -9.10 -7.32
C LEU A 63 7.81 -8.75 -8.12
N TRP A 64 8.62 -7.79 -7.67
CA TRP A 64 9.81 -7.33 -8.41
C TRP A 64 10.83 -8.42 -8.74
N PRO A 65 11.08 -9.46 -7.91
CA PRO A 65 11.91 -10.59 -8.33
C PRO A 65 11.42 -11.31 -9.60
N LEU A 66 10.12 -11.27 -9.89
CA LEU A 66 9.49 -11.92 -11.04
C LEU A 66 9.19 -10.94 -12.19
N ALA A 67 8.89 -9.68 -11.85
CA ALA A 67 8.60 -8.62 -12.80
C ALA A 67 9.23 -7.29 -12.34
N PRO A 68 10.55 -7.09 -12.57
CA PRO A 68 11.28 -5.91 -12.11
C PRO A 68 10.74 -4.58 -12.65
N ASN A 69 10.03 -4.64 -13.78
CA ASN A 69 9.44 -3.48 -14.43
C ASN A 69 8.00 -3.17 -13.98
N ALA A 70 7.48 -3.86 -12.96
CA ALA A 70 6.18 -3.57 -12.38
C ALA A 70 6.20 -2.21 -11.67
N LEU A 71 5.18 -1.40 -11.92
CA LEU A 71 4.97 -0.13 -11.25
C LEU A 71 4.34 -0.38 -9.87
N ALA A 72 4.82 0.34 -8.86
CA ALA A 72 4.28 0.32 -7.52
C ALA A 72 3.63 1.68 -7.23
N VAL A 73 2.42 1.66 -6.67
CA VAL A 73 1.78 2.89 -6.19
C VAL A 73 2.11 3.05 -4.70
N PRO A 74 2.81 4.14 -4.31
CA PRO A 74 3.17 4.38 -2.93
C PRO A 74 1.93 4.73 -2.11
N LEU A 75 1.94 4.33 -0.83
CA LEU A 75 0.94 4.78 0.13
C LEU A 75 1.44 6.07 0.81
N VAL A 76 0.82 7.20 0.47
CA VAL A 76 1.04 8.46 1.19
C VAL A 76 -0.03 8.58 2.27
N LEU A 77 0.42 8.60 3.53
CA LEU A 77 -0.45 8.72 4.69
C LEU A 77 -0.29 10.12 5.28
N ASP A 78 -1.36 10.91 5.21
CA ASP A 78 -1.47 12.21 5.89
C ASP A 78 -2.49 12.07 7.02
N VAL A 79 -1.98 12.03 8.26
CA VAL A 79 -2.81 11.85 9.46
C VAL A 79 -2.88 13.18 10.20
N PRO A 80 -4.09 13.76 10.36
CA PRO A 80 -4.25 15.00 11.10
C PRO A 80 -3.71 14.86 12.52
N PRO A 81 -2.98 15.87 13.07
CA PRO A 81 -2.48 15.80 14.44
C PRO A 81 -3.55 15.51 15.50
N ALA A 82 -4.79 15.97 15.27
CA ALA A 82 -5.94 15.71 16.14
C ALA A 82 -6.29 14.22 16.27
N PHE A 83 -5.98 13.38 15.26
CA PHE A 83 -6.17 11.94 15.36
C PHE A 83 -5.31 11.33 16.47
N PHE A 84 -4.04 11.74 16.58
CA PHE A 84 -3.13 11.21 17.59
C PHE A 84 -3.57 11.64 19.00
N ALA A 85 -4.02 12.89 19.17
CA ALA A 85 -4.57 13.34 20.45
C ALA A 85 -5.81 12.51 20.87
N ALA A 86 -6.74 12.28 19.94
CA ALA A 86 -7.92 11.46 20.20
C ALA A 86 -7.56 9.98 20.48
N LEU A 87 -6.53 9.46 19.80
CA LEU A 87 -6.01 8.12 20.03
C LEU A 87 -5.41 7.99 21.43
N ASP A 88 -4.59 8.95 21.86
CA ASP A 88 -3.98 8.98 23.18
C ASP A 88 -5.04 9.02 24.29
N GLU A 89 -6.06 9.87 24.15
CA GLU A 89 -7.19 9.93 25.08
C GLU A 89 -7.95 8.59 25.14
N ALA A 90 -8.23 7.97 24.00
CA ALA A 90 -8.91 6.68 23.94
C ALA A 90 -8.09 5.54 24.57
N LEU A 91 -6.77 5.58 24.44
CA LEU A 91 -5.86 4.62 25.06
C LEU A 91 -5.77 4.85 26.58
N ALA A 92 -5.66 6.11 27.02
CA ALA A 92 -5.64 6.48 28.43
C ALA A 92 -6.94 6.05 29.15
N ALA A 93 -8.10 6.26 28.53
CA ALA A 93 -9.39 5.79 29.02
C ALA A 93 -9.46 4.26 29.19
N ARG A 94 -8.60 3.52 28.49
CA ARG A 94 -8.46 2.06 28.57
C ARG A 94 -7.28 1.63 29.44
N GLY A 95 -6.73 2.54 30.26
CA GLY A 95 -5.62 2.27 31.17
C GLY A 95 -4.27 2.09 30.50
N HIS A 96 -4.13 2.42 29.21
CA HIS A 96 -2.85 2.39 28.53
C HIS A 96 -2.16 3.74 28.72
N SER A 97 -1.04 3.75 29.42
CA SER A 97 -0.19 4.94 29.51
C SER A 97 0.92 4.87 28.46
N PRO A 98 1.23 5.98 27.75
CA PRO A 98 2.39 6.04 26.89
C PRO A 98 3.64 5.67 27.70
N ARG A 99 4.53 4.84 27.14
CA ARG A 99 5.83 4.60 27.76
C ARG A 99 6.58 5.93 27.79
N THR A 100 6.79 6.48 28.98
CA THR A 100 7.70 7.61 29.15
C THR A 100 9.08 7.16 28.65
N PRO A 101 9.70 7.85 27.68
CA PRO A 101 11.08 7.56 27.33
C PRO A 101 11.93 7.79 28.59
N ALA A 102 12.92 6.92 28.82
CA ALA A 102 13.83 7.09 29.95
C ALA A 102 14.46 8.49 29.88
N PRO A 103 14.62 9.18 31.03
CA PRO A 103 15.28 10.49 31.04
C PRO A 103 16.69 10.34 30.46
N GLY A 104 16.93 10.97 29.29
CA GLY A 104 18.22 10.95 28.59
C GLY A 104 18.22 10.42 27.15
N ALA A 105 17.09 9.95 26.61
CA ALA A 105 17.03 9.58 25.18
C ALA A 105 17.02 10.85 24.29
N PRO A 106 17.90 10.96 23.27
CA PRO A 106 17.89 12.09 22.35
C PRO A 106 16.55 12.16 21.61
N GLN A 107 15.89 13.31 21.68
CA GLN A 107 14.70 13.58 20.88
C GLN A 107 15.10 13.64 19.42
N ALA A 108 14.56 12.73 18.60
CA ALA A 108 14.72 12.76 17.16
C ALA A 108 14.01 14.02 16.63
N VAL A 109 14.78 15.06 16.35
CA VAL A 109 14.34 16.22 15.60
C VAL A 109 14.19 15.79 14.14
N GLY A 110 12.95 15.70 13.68
CA GLY A 110 12.62 15.50 12.25
C GLY A 110 12.95 16.76 11.42
N PRO A 111 13.07 16.62 10.09
CA PRO A 111 13.63 17.63 9.18
C PRO A 111 12.85 18.94 9.09
#